data_AF-A0A8T1V969-F1
#
_entry.id   AF-A0A8T1V969-F1
#
_cell.length_a   1.000
_cell.length_b   1.000
_cell.length_c   1.000
_cell.angle_alpha   90.00
_cell.angle_beta   90.00
_cell.angle_gamma   90.00
#
_symmetry.space_group_name_H-M   'P 1'
#
loop_
_entity.id
_entity.type
_entity.pdbx_description
1 polymer ?
#
loop_
_entity_poly.entity_id
_entity_poly.type
_entity_poly.pdbx_seq_one_letter_code
_entity_poly.pdbx_strand_id
1 'polypeptide(L)'
;MEISISETLGDITVREDYGSVHDGAYISNHRLMSNHDSVTSEVNTATFDQYFEGANEFERSSCAILATDNVDEDALHPYNSREFVRRDVTAAIVLTQERRTKQTSTSSPASETGACRDWSQRDSEEEIVVVMRRAAFMKIYSPSFEVPENSLLEMNERISKVMTQTIREIIDAQS
;
A
#
# COMPACT_ATOMS: atom_id res chain seq x y z
N MET A 1 9.47 0.66 -0.95
CA MET A 1 8.95 -0.36 -0.01
C MET A 1 9.92 -0.59 1.14
N GLU A 2 11.16 -1.04 0.90
CA GLU A 2 12.21 -1.19 1.95
C GLU A 2 12.32 0.03 2.86
N ILE A 3 12.56 1.22 2.28
CA ILE A 3 12.72 2.48 3.02
C ILE A 3 11.52 2.74 3.93
N SER A 4 10.30 2.67 3.38
CA SER A 4 9.09 2.91 4.16
C SER A 4 8.86 1.89 5.27
N ILE A 5 9.28 0.63 5.09
CA ILE A 5 9.26 -0.37 6.17
C ILE A 5 10.21 0.09 7.28
N SER A 6 11.46 0.39 6.94
CA SER A 6 12.47 0.82 7.91
C SER A 6 12.07 2.11 8.64
N GLU A 7 11.52 3.10 7.94
CA GLU A 7 11.10 4.37 8.52
C GLU A 7 9.84 4.25 9.37
N THR A 8 8.84 3.49 8.93
CA THR A 8 7.56 3.35 9.65
C THR A 8 7.69 2.45 10.88
N LEU A 9 8.58 1.45 10.80
CA LEU A 9 8.70 0.40 11.81
C LEU A 9 9.94 0.52 12.68
N GLY A 10 10.97 1.25 12.25
CA GLY A 10 12.28 1.30 12.89
C GLY A 10 13.16 0.06 12.65
N ASP A 11 12.72 -0.85 11.78
CA ASP A 11 13.46 -2.06 11.44
C ASP A 11 14.62 -1.74 10.49
N ILE A 12 15.65 -2.59 10.50
CA ILE A 12 16.65 -2.57 9.43
C ILE A 12 16.14 -3.51 8.34
N THR A 13 15.54 -2.93 7.30
CA THR A 13 15.13 -3.66 6.11
C THR A 13 16.11 -3.41 4.97
N VAL A 14 16.53 -4.48 4.30
CA VAL A 14 17.42 -4.45 3.14
C VAL A 14 16.73 -5.12 1.96
N ARG A 15 16.81 -4.49 0.79
CA ARG A 15 16.42 -5.13 -0.48
C ARG A 15 17.60 -5.86 -1.07
N GLU A 16 17.49 -7.18 -1.14
CA GLU A 16 18.59 -8.04 -1.60
C GLU A 16 18.57 -8.26 -3.12
N ASP A 17 17.38 -8.27 -3.73
CA ASP A 17 17.22 -8.39 -5.18
C ASP A 17 16.09 -7.50 -5.72
N TYR A 18 16.28 -7.00 -6.94
CA TYR A 18 15.32 -6.23 -7.74
C TYR A 18 15.46 -6.59 -9.22
N GLY A 19 14.54 -7.43 -9.70
CA GLY A 19 14.39 -7.72 -11.11
C GLY A 19 13.14 -7.04 -11.67
N SER A 20 13.31 -6.10 -12.60
CA SER A 20 12.22 -5.65 -13.49
C SER A 20 12.41 -6.27 -14.87
N VAL A 21 11.37 -6.88 -15.42
CA VAL A 21 11.46 -7.56 -16.72
C VAL A 21 11.37 -6.53 -17.85
N HIS A 22 12.48 -5.97 -18.32
CA HIS A 22 12.50 -5.03 -19.45
C HIS A 22 11.92 -3.63 -19.16
N ASP A 23 12.34 -2.64 -19.95
CA ASP A 23 11.94 -1.24 -19.84
C ASP A 23 10.48 -1.10 -20.32
N GLY A 24 9.54 -1.20 -19.37
CA GLY A 24 8.10 -1.13 -19.61
C GLY A 24 7.26 -2.30 -19.05
N ALA A 25 7.85 -3.31 -18.42
CA ALA A 25 7.01 -4.31 -17.74
C ALA A 25 6.50 -3.80 -16.40
N TYR A 26 5.21 -3.99 -16.24
CA TYR A 26 4.43 -3.85 -15.02
C TYR A 26 4.74 -4.92 -13.97
N ILE A 27 5.85 -5.66 -14.07
CA ILE A 27 6.17 -6.80 -13.18
C ILE A 27 7.56 -6.62 -12.58
N SER A 28 7.62 -6.72 -11.25
CA SER A 28 8.85 -6.64 -10.48
C SER A 28 8.90 -7.72 -9.40
N ASN A 29 10.09 -8.29 -9.15
CA ASN A 29 10.33 -9.17 -8.01
C ASN A 29 11.13 -8.44 -6.93
N HIS A 30 10.80 -8.75 -5.67
CA HIS A 30 11.41 -8.16 -4.49
C HIS A 30 11.69 -9.20 -3.42
N ARG A 31 12.96 -9.30 -3.04
CA ARG A 31 13.38 -10.02 -1.84
C ARG A 31 13.81 -9.02 -0.77
N LEU A 32 13.07 -9.00 0.34
CA LEU A 32 13.29 -8.09 1.47
C LEU A 32 13.63 -8.88 2.72
N MET A 33 14.75 -8.50 3.34
CA MET A 33 15.20 -9.02 4.62
C MET A 33 15.02 -7.94 5.66
N SER A 34 14.29 -8.23 6.75
CA SER A 34 13.98 -7.25 7.79
C SER A 34 14.36 -7.80 9.15
N ASN A 35 15.25 -7.08 9.84
CA ASN A 35 15.67 -7.40 11.19
C ASN A 35 14.75 -6.68 12.20
N HIS A 36 14.09 -7.47 13.03
CA HIS A 36 13.20 -7.02 14.09
C HIS A 36 13.68 -7.64 15.41
N ASP A 37 14.23 -6.81 16.29
CA ASP A 37 14.91 -7.21 17.52
C ASP A 37 16.01 -8.26 17.26
N SER A 38 15.80 -9.51 17.70
CA SER A 38 16.71 -10.63 17.50
C SER A 38 16.32 -11.55 16.35
N VAL A 39 15.20 -11.26 15.67
CA VAL A 39 14.60 -12.13 14.66
C VAL A 39 14.74 -11.48 13.29
N THR A 40 15.32 -12.23 12.35
CA THR A 40 15.37 -11.79 10.96
C THR A 40 14.27 -12.48 10.18
N SER A 41 13.51 -11.69 9.42
CA SER A 41 12.41 -12.16 8.60
C SER A 41 12.66 -11.90 7.13
N GLU A 42 12.12 -12.77 6.29
CA GLU A 42 12.26 -12.73 4.85
C GLU A 42 10.88 -12.61 4.19
N VAL A 43 10.78 -11.73 3.20
CA VAL A 43 9.63 -11.61 2.30
C VAL A 43 10.18 -11.71 0.88
N ASN A 44 9.63 -12.62 0.07
CA ASN A 44 9.95 -12.71 -1.35
C ASN A 44 8.65 -12.64 -2.15
N THR A 45 8.49 -11.60 -2.96
CA THR A 45 7.24 -11.32 -3.66
C THR A 45 7.46 -10.92 -5.10
N ALA A 46 6.49 -11.27 -5.94
CA ALA A 46 6.32 -10.71 -7.27
C ALA A 46 5.15 -9.72 -7.25
N THR A 47 5.37 -8.54 -7.81
CA THR A 47 4.39 -7.46 -7.88
C THR A 47 4.09 -7.17 -9.33
N PHE A 48 2.80 -7.10 -9.64
CA PHE A 48 2.26 -6.50 -10.85
C PHE A 48 1.68 -5.13 -10.51
N ASP A 49 2.02 -4.08 -11.27
CA ASP A 49 1.46 -2.75 -11.10
C ASP A 49 1.18 -2.08 -12.43
N GLN A 50 -0.05 -1.60 -12.64
CA GLN A 50 -0.46 -0.96 -13.89
C GLN A 50 -1.38 0.24 -13.62
N TYR A 51 -1.13 1.32 -14.34
CA TYR A 51 -2.03 2.47 -14.41
C TYR A 51 -2.87 2.41 -15.68
N PHE A 52 -4.16 2.67 -15.54
CA PHE A 52 -5.14 2.75 -16.61
C PHE A 52 -5.68 4.17 -16.68
N GLU A 53 -5.51 4.80 -17.84
CA GLU A 53 -6.05 6.13 -18.09
C GLU A 53 -7.50 6.04 -18.59
N GLY A 54 -8.39 6.80 -17.95
CA GLY A 54 -9.81 6.82 -18.30
C GLY A 54 -10.60 5.58 -17.86
N ALA A 55 -11.87 5.54 -18.27
CA ALA A 55 -12.77 4.43 -17.96
C ALA A 55 -12.31 3.14 -18.64
N ASN A 56 -12.37 2.03 -17.92
CA ASN A 56 -12.00 0.70 -18.39
C ASN A 56 -13.00 -0.35 -17.89
N GLU A 57 -12.70 -1.63 -18.09
CA GLU A 57 -13.58 -2.73 -17.70
C GLU A 57 -13.74 -2.89 -16.17
N PHE A 58 -12.80 -2.37 -15.39
CA PHE A 58 -12.78 -2.45 -13.93
C PHE A 58 -13.38 -1.20 -13.27
N GLU A 59 -13.08 -0.01 -13.81
CA GLU A 59 -13.37 1.27 -13.17
C GLU A 59 -13.93 2.31 -14.15
N ARG A 60 -14.76 3.23 -13.62
CA ARG A 60 -15.42 4.29 -14.43
C ARG A 60 -14.54 5.50 -14.71
N SER A 61 -13.36 5.56 -14.10
CA SER A 61 -12.39 6.64 -14.19
C SER A 61 -10.98 6.05 -14.21
N SER A 62 -9.96 6.90 -14.38
CA SER A 62 -8.57 6.47 -14.29
C SER A 62 -8.31 5.73 -12.97
N CYS A 63 -7.58 4.62 -13.05
CA CYS A 63 -7.25 3.81 -11.89
C CYS A 63 -5.85 3.23 -11.96
N ALA A 64 -5.24 2.96 -10.81
CA ALA A 64 -4.02 2.20 -10.70
C ALA A 64 -4.29 0.92 -9.92
N ILE A 65 -3.79 -0.21 -10.42
CA ILE A 65 -3.90 -1.51 -9.77
C ILE A 65 -2.49 -1.97 -9.42
N LEU A 66 -2.30 -2.41 -8.18
CA LEU A 66 -1.10 -3.11 -7.75
C LEU A 66 -1.53 -4.43 -7.13
N ALA A 67 -1.00 -5.54 -7.62
CA ALA A 67 -1.21 -6.88 -7.10
C ALA A 67 0.15 -7.50 -6.78
N THR A 68 0.32 -7.97 -5.55
CA THR A 68 1.53 -8.62 -5.07
C THR A 68 1.18 -10.00 -4.59
N ASP A 69 2.02 -10.97 -4.91
CA ASP A 69 1.93 -12.32 -4.35
C ASP A 69 3.31 -12.85 -3.95
N ASN A 70 3.34 -13.90 -3.13
CA ASN A 70 4.60 -14.49 -2.68
C ASN A 70 5.23 -15.39 -3.75
N VAL A 71 6.56 -15.52 -3.69
CA VAL A 71 7.29 -16.52 -4.50
C VAL A 71 7.39 -17.81 -3.70
N ASP A 72 6.65 -18.85 -4.11
CA ASP A 72 6.65 -20.15 -3.42
C ASP A 72 8.02 -20.85 -3.50
N GLU A 73 8.54 -20.97 -4.72
CA GLU A 73 9.79 -21.66 -5.04
C GLU A 73 10.76 -20.69 -5.73
N ASP A 74 11.90 -20.45 -5.09
CA ASP A 74 12.99 -19.64 -5.63
C ASP A 74 14.25 -20.50 -5.71
N ALA A 75 14.71 -20.76 -6.93
CA ALA A 75 15.91 -21.55 -7.18
C ALA A 75 17.21 -20.74 -6.98
N LEU A 76 17.14 -19.41 -7.12
CA LEU A 76 18.29 -18.51 -6.93
C LEU A 76 18.52 -18.24 -5.45
N HIS A 77 17.43 -18.08 -4.69
CA HIS A 77 17.44 -17.82 -3.25
C HIS A 77 16.50 -18.77 -2.48
N PRO A 78 16.88 -20.04 -2.30
CA PRO A 78 16.05 -20.99 -1.55
C PRO A 78 15.83 -20.55 -0.10
N TYR A 79 14.61 -20.72 0.40
CA TYR A 79 14.27 -20.34 1.77
C TYR A 79 15.13 -21.10 2.82
N ASN A 80 15.78 -20.35 3.70
CA ASN A 80 16.57 -20.89 4.82
C ASN A 80 15.85 -20.71 6.17
N SER A 81 15.09 -21.74 6.57
CA SER A 81 14.34 -21.72 7.83
C SER A 81 15.19 -21.74 9.10
N ARG A 82 16.51 -21.93 9.00
CA ARG A 82 17.42 -21.88 10.16
C ARG A 82 17.88 -20.48 10.50
N GLU A 83 17.74 -19.54 9.56
CA GLU A 83 18.21 -18.17 9.71
C GLU A 83 17.06 -17.16 9.65
N PHE A 84 15.99 -17.49 8.91
CA PHE A 84 14.92 -16.53 8.62
C PHE A 84 13.53 -17.04 8.95
N VAL A 85 12.69 -16.14 9.46
CA VAL A 85 11.24 -16.31 9.51
C VAL A 85 10.65 -15.91 8.16
N ARG A 86 10.12 -16.87 7.40
CA ARG A 86 9.46 -16.57 6.13
C ARG A 86 8.09 -15.93 6.37
N ARG A 87 7.84 -14.85 5.65
CA ARG A 87 6.57 -14.14 5.58
C ARG A 87 6.12 -14.11 4.12
N ASP A 88 5.04 -14.83 3.84
CA ASP A 88 4.36 -14.74 2.55
C ASP A 88 3.30 -13.66 2.64
N VAL A 89 3.29 -12.76 1.66
CA VAL A 89 2.36 -11.64 1.58
C VAL A 89 1.70 -11.66 0.21
N THR A 90 0.37 -11.74 0.22
CA THR A 90 -0.48 -11.53 -0.95
C THR A 90 -1.29 -10.26 -0.70
N ALA A 91 -1.22 -9.29 -1.61
CA ALA A 91 -1.94 -8.04 -1.45
C ALA A 91 -2.44 -7.51 -2.80
N ALA A 92 -3.55 -6.79 -2.77
CA ALA A 92 -4.05 -6.04 -3.90
C ALA A 92 -4.45 -4.64 -3.45
N ILE A 93 -4.11 -3.63 -4.24
CA ILE A 93 -4.47 -2.24 -4.05
C ILE A 93 -5.07 -1.73 -5.35
N VAL A 94 -6.20 -1.03 -5.24
CA VAL A 94 -6.81 -0.29 -6.35
C VAL A 94 -6.96 1.15 -5.91
N LEU A 95 -6.34 2.06 -6.67
CA LEU A 95 -6.48 3.50 -6.53
C LEU A 95 -7.43 3.97 -7.62
N THR A 96 -8.50 4.68 -7.26
CA THR A 96 -9.44 5.28 -8.22
C THR A 96 -9.54 6.78 -8.04
N GLN A 97 -9.66 7.48 -9.16
CA GLN A 97 -9.98 8.90 -9.16
C GLN A 97 -11.48 9.09 -8.99
N GLU A 98 -11.90 9.78 -7.93
CA GLU A 98 -13.30 10.10 -7.64
C GLU A 98 -13.50 11.62 -7.57
N ARG A 99 -14.69 12.09 -7.96
CA ARG A 99 -15.06 13.51 -7.80
C ARG A 99 -15.99 13.66 -6.61
N ARG A 100 -15.63 14.56 -5.69
CA ARG A 100 -16.42 14.88 -4.51
C ARG A 100 -16.81 16.35 -4.53
N THR A 101 -18.08 16.62 -4.27
CA THR A 101 -18.54 17.99 -4.04
C THR A 101 -17.96 18.54 -2.74
N LYS A 102 -17.25 19.68 -2.77
CA LYS A 102 -16.83 20.34 -1.53
C LYS A 102 -18.06 20.70 -0.69
N GLN A 103 -18.23 20.05 0.45
CA GLN A 103 -19.16 20.54 1.46
C GLN A 103 -18.51 21.74 2.14
N THR A 104 -18.94 22.94 1.78
CA THR A 104 -18.65 24.14 2.55
C THR A 104 -19.31 23.99 3.92
N SER A 105 -18.54 23.56 4.92
CA SER A 105 -18.91 23.64 6.32
C SER A 105 -18.87 25.11 6.78
N THR A 106 -19.75 25.94 6.22
CA THR A 106 -20.12 27.21 6.80
C THR A 106 -21.46 27.01 7.51
N SER A 107 -21.40 26.47 8.72
CA SER A 107 -22.42 26.75 9.72
C SER A 107 -22.26 28.22 10.15
N SER A 108 -22.63 29.15 9.27
CA SER A 108 -22.84 30.54 9.66
C SER A 108 -24.25 30.64 10.27
N PRO A 109 -24.41 31.20 11.48
CA PRO A 109 -25.71 31.36 12.10
C PRO A 109 -26.56 32.30 11.23
N ALA A 110 -27.84 31.95 11.07
CA ALA A 110 -28.81 32.69 10.29
C ALA A 110 -28.89 34.15 10.76
N SER A 111 -28.44 35.10 9.93
CA SER A 111 -28.91 36.48 10.01
C SER A 111 -30.09 36.64 9.06
N GLU A 112 -31.27 36.81 9.64
CA GLU A 112 -32.49 37.20 8.95
C GLU A 112 -32.31 38.54 8.26
N THR A 113 -32.20 38.56 6.93
CA THR A 113 -32.67 39.69 6.12
C THR A 113 -33.06 39.15 4.75
N GLY A 114 -34.32 39.38 4.40
CA GLY A 114 -34.93 38.87 3.18
C GLY A 114 -34.29 39.46 1.92
N ALA A 115 -33.69 38.58 1.12
CA ALA A 115 -33.43 38.82 -0.28
C ALA A 115 -33.71 37.51 -1.03
N CYS A 116 -34.46 37.59 -2.13
CA CYS A 116 -34.69 36.47 -3.04
C CYS A 116 -33.33 35.87 -3.45
N ARG A 117 -33.01 34.67 -2.93
CA ARG A 117 -31.85 33.92 -3.39
C ARG A 117 -32.14 33.41 -4.79
N ASP A 118 -31.41 33.96 -5.74
CA ASP A 118 -31.22 33.44 -7.07
C ASP A 118 -30.68 32.01 -6.98
N TRP A 119 -31.34 31.05 -7.63
CA TRP A 119 -30.98 29.62 -7.60
C TRP A 119 -30.05 29.24 -8.75
N SER A 120 -29.65 30.17 -9.62
CA SER A 120 -28.70 29.86 -10.69
C SER A 120 -27.28 29.75 -10.15
N GLN A 121 -26.75 28.52 -10.20
CA GLN A 121 -25.34 28.16 -10.10
C GLN A 121 -24.68 28.51 -8.75
N ARG A 122 -24.95 27.67 -7.75
CA ARG A 122 -23.86 27.27 -6.86
C ARG A 122 -22.91 26.43 -7.73
N ASP A 123 -21.84 27.06 -8.24
CA ASP A 123 -20.65 26.34 -8.68
C ASP A 123 -20.12 25.59 -7.45
N SER A 124 -20.60 24.37 -7.28
CA SER A 124 -20.03 23.49 -6.29
C SER A 124 -18.67 23.08 -6.83
N GLU A 125 -17.60 23.66 -6.30
CA GLU A 125 -16.24 23.25 -6.61
C GLU A 125 -16.13 21.73 -6.41
N GLU A 126 -16.03 20.98 -7.51
CA GLU A 126 -15.74 19.56 -7.50
C GLU A 126 -14.26 19.39 -7.16
N GLU A 127 -13.99 18.70 -6.06
CA GLU A 127 -12.64 18.29 -5.68
C GLU A 127 -12.39 16.88 -6.22
N ILE A 128 -11.22 16.69 -6.83
CA ILE A 128 -10.76 15.35 -7.21
C ILE A 128 -10.09 14.73 -5.99
N VAL A 129 -10.54 13.55 -5.60
CA VAL A 129 -9.95 12.75 -4.52
C VAL A 129 -9.51 11.41 -5.06
N VAL A 130 -8.44 10.85 -4.50
CA VAL A 130 -8.00 9.48 -4.80
C VAL A 130 -8.52 8.56 -3.71
N VAL A 131 -9.29 7.54 -4.10
CA VAL A 131 -9.79 6.51 -3.19
C VAL A 131 -8.95 5.26 -3.32
N MET A 132 -8.38 4.83 -2.20
CA MET A 132 -7.66 3.56 -2.10
C MET A 132 -8.56 2.48 -1.54
N ARG A 133 -8.72 1.38 -2.29
CA ARG A 133 -9.23 0.10 -1.80
C ARG A 133 -8.07 -0.88 -1.73
N ARG A 134 -8.03 -1.70 -0.70
CA ARG A 134 -6.96 -2.69 -0.54
C ARG A 134 -7.43 -3.94 0.18
N ALA A 135 -6.76 -5.05 -0.11
CA ALA A 135 -6.82 -6.28 0.65
C ALA A 135 -5.40 -6.81 0.81
N ALA A 136 -5.09 -7.37 1.97
CA ALA A 136 -3.80 -8.01 2.21
C ALA A 136 -4.03 -9.25 3.08
N PHE A 137 -3.32 -10.33 2.73
CA PHE A 137 -3.24 -11.57 3.48
C PHE A 137 -1.77 -11.88 3.73
N MET A 138 -1.46 -12.34 4.94
CA MET A 138 -0.11 -12.70 5.31
C MET A 138 -0.10 -14.06 5.99
N LYS A 139 0.91 -14.86 5.65
CA LYS A 139 1.24 -16.10 6.34
C LYS A 139 2.65 -16.04 6.88
N ILE A 140 2.80 -16.36 8.17
CA ILE A 140 4.10 -16.45 8.83
C ILE A 140 4.41 -17.93 9.04
N TYR A 141 5.60 -18.36 8.65
CA TYR A 141 6.02 -19.76 8.78
C TYR A 141 6.81 -19.96 10.06
N SER A 142 6.59 -21.10 10.71
CA SER A 142 7.40 -21.53 11.84
C SER A 142 8.83 -21.85 11.34
N PRO A 143 9.86 -21.16 11.84
CA PRO A 143 11.24 -21.47 11.47
C PRO A 143 11.76 -22.70 12.25
N SER A 144 12.98 -23.12 11.91
CA SER A 144 13.69 -24.22 12.58
C SER A 144 14.41 -23.81 13.88
N PHE A 145 14.19 -22.59 14.35
CA PHE A 145 14.76 -22.03 15.59
C PHE A 145 13.65 -21.48 16.48
N GLU A 146 13.94 -21.31 17.78
CA GLU A 146 12.97 -20.75 18.71
C GLU A 146 12.77 -19.25 18.46
N VAL A 147 11.51 -18.85 18.24
CA VAL A 147 11.11 -17.45 18.09
C VAL A 147 10.12 -17.12 19.19
N PRO A 148 10.32 -16.02 19.95
CA PRO A 148 9.33 -15.56 20.91
C PRO A 148 7.98 -15.30 20.24
N GLU A 149 6.89 -15.78 20.86
CA GLU A 149 5.54 -15.66 20.29
C GLU A 149 5.14 -14.19 20.04
N ASN A 150 5.54 -13.29 20.94
CA ASN A 150 5.32 -11.85 20.79
C ASN A 150 5.95 -11.30 19.49
N SER A 151 7.14 -11.78 19.12
CA SER A 151 7.80 -11.34 17.89
C SER A 151 7.01 -11.76 16.63
N LEU A 152 6.33 -12.92 16.65
CA LEU A 152 5.48 -13.36 15.55
C LEU A 152 4.19 -12.54 15.45
N LEU A 153 3.58 -12.19 16.59
CA LEU A 153 2.39 -11.34 16.64
C LEU A 153 2.70 -9.93 16.15
N GLU A 154 3.78 -9.33 16.63
CA GLU A 154 4.22 -8.00 16.22
C GLU A 154 4.54 -7.93 14.72
N MET A 155 5.18 -8.97 14.17
CA MET A 155 5.43 -9.07 12.72
C MET A 155 4.15 -9.02 11.87
N ASN A 156 3.02 -9.52 12.37
CA ASN A 156 1.75 -9.55 11.63
C ASN A 156 1.07 -8.18 11.59
N GLU A 157 1.03 -7.47 12.73
CA GLU A 157 0.30 -6.20 12.85
C GLU A 157 0.95 -5.04 12.07
N ARG A 158 2.25 -5.13 11.80
CA ARG A 158 3.07 -4.01 11.30
C ARG A 158 2.91 -3.75 9.80
N ILE A 159 2.70 -4.76 8.97
CA ILE A 159 2.71 -4.61 7.49
C ILE A 159 1.54 -3.77 6.97
N SER A 160 0.34 -3.92 7.55
CA SER A 160 -0.82 -3.10 7.17
C SER A 160 -0.60 -1.60 7.43
N LYS A 161 0.14 -1.27 8.49
CA LYS A 161 0.51 0.10 8.83
C LYS A 161 1.46 0.69 7.80
N VAL A 162 2.53 -0.04 7.46
CA VAL A 162 3.51 0.38 6.45
C VAL A 162 2.83 0.71 5.12
N MET A 163 2.02 -0.20 4.59
CA MET A 163 1.36 0.01 3.30
C MET A 163 0.50 1.28 3.27
N THR A 164 -0.21 1.58 4.36
CA THR A 164 -1.00 2.82 4.47
C THR A 164 -0.12 4.05 4.49
N GLN A 165 0.98 3.99 5.26
CA GLN A 165 1.87 5.10 5.48
C GLN A 165 2.64 5.45 4.20
N THR A 166 3.18 4.45 3.50
CA THR A 166 3.89 4.62 2.22
C THR A 166 3.02 5.35 1.19
N ILE A 167 1.75 4.97 1.07
CA ILE A 167 0.85 5.59 0.09
C ILE A 167 0.54 7.03 0.47
N ARG A 168 0.34 7.33 1.76
CA ARG A 168 0.17 8.72 2.22
C ARG A 168 1.39 9.56 1.91
N GLU A 169 2.59 9.07 2.21
CA GLU A 169 3.84 9.80 1.94
C GLU A 169 4.03 10.11 0.46
N ILE A 170 3.69 9.17 -0.42
CA ILE A 170 3.74 9.40 -1.87
C ILE A 170 2.73 10.46 -2.31
N ILE A 171 1.51 10.42 -1.77
CA ILE A 171 0.46 11.41 -2.09
C ILE A 171 0.87 12.81 -1.60
N ASP A 172 1.34 12.91 -0.36
CA ASP A 172 1.74 14.17 0.27
C ASP A 172 2.99 14.78 -0.37
N ALA A 173 3.91 13.95 -0.91
CA ALA A 173 5.08 14.43 -1.63
C ALA A 173 4.75 15.09 -2.99
N GLN A 174 3.52 14.92 -3.51
CA GLN A 174 3.08 15.50 -4.78
C GLN A 174 2.16 16.73 -4.61
N SER A 175 1.83 17.13 -3.38
CA SER A 175 1.04 18.33 -3.07
C SER A 175 1.90 19.54 -2.71
#